data_AF-A0A2W7RJZ0-F1
#
_entry.id   AF-A0A2W7RJZ0-F1
#
_cell.length_a   1.000
_cell.length_b   1.000
_cell.length_c   1.000
_cell.angle_alpha   90.00
_cell.angle_beta   90.00
_cell.angle_gamma   90.00
#
_symmetry.space_group_name_H-M   'P 1'
#
loop_
_entity.id
_entity.type
_entity.pdbx_description
1 polymer ?
#
loop_
_entity_poly.entity_id
_entity_poly.type
_entity_poly.pdbx_seq_one_letter_code
_entity_poly.pdbx_strand_id
1 'polypeptide(L)' 'MEMNINQIDTTTYQQIKAAITSKDSVVGIDAVHTHILIINKLMQIEEQLQKMQQQLNALPK' A
#
# COMPACT_ATOMS: atom_id res chain seq x y z
N MET A 1 2.80 14.24 14.32
CA MET A 1 1.82 13.72 13.35
C MET A 1 1.68 12.24 13.67
N GLU A 2 0.56 11.81 14.25
CA GLU A 2 0.32 10.37 14.43
C GLU A 2 0.04 9.76 13.07
N MET A 3 0.87 8.80 12.64
CA MET A 3 0.60 8.01 11.46
C MET A 3 -0.37 6.90 11.83
N ASN A 4 -1.56 6.88 11.22
CA ASN A 4 -2.49 5.79 11.41
C ASN A 4 -2.06 4.60 10.52
N ILE A 5 -1.35 3.65 11.13
CA ILE A 5 -0.73 2.51 10.45
C ILE A 5 -1.75 1.43 10.08
N ASN A 6 -2.90 1.37 10.77
CA ASN A 6 -3.82 0.24 10.71
C ASN A 6 -5.07 0.48 9.85
N GLN A 7 -5.15 1.60 9.13
CA GLN A 7 -6.31 1.93 8.30
C GLN A 7 -6.09 1.51 6.84
N ILE A 8 -6.85 0.50 6.42
CA ILE A 8 -6.98 0.02 5.05
C ILE A 8 -8.44 -0.39 4.81
N ASP A 9 -8.99 -0.07 3.64
CA ASP A 9 -10.34 -0.50 3.30
C ASP A 9 -10.36 -2.01 2.97
N THR A 10 -11.53 -2.62 3.14
CA THR A 10 -11.69 -4.07 2.97
C THR A 10 -11.40 -4.54 1.55
N THR A 11 -11.74 -3.74 0.54
CA THR A 11 -11.56 -4.13 -0.87
C THR A 11 -10.08 -4.19 -1.20
N THR A 12 -9.32 -3.12 -0.90
CA THR A 12 -7.87 -3.07 -1.09
C THR A 12 -7.17 -4.18 -0.31
N TYR A 13 -7.60 -4.42 0.93
CA TYR A 13 -7.06 -5.50 1.76
C TYR A 13 -7.20 -6.86 1.07
N GLN A 14 -8.39 -7.20 0.55
CA GLN A 14 -8.63 -8.47 -0.11
C GLN A 14 -7.90 -8.58 -1.45
N GLN A 15 -7.80 -7.49 -2.20
CA GLN A 15 -7.06 -7.47 -3.47
C GLN A 15 -5.57 -7.74 -3.24
N ILE A 16 -4.94 -7.04 -2.30
CA ILE A 16 -3.54 -7.27 -1.97
C ILE A 16 -3.35 -8.69 -1.43
N LYS A 17 -4.23 -9.14 -0.51
CA LYS A 17 -4.18 -10.51 0.02
C LYS A 17 -4.21 -11.54 -1.10
N ALA A 18 -5.14 -11.42 -2.05
CA ALA A 18 -5.27 -12.33 -3.18
C ALA A 18 -4.04 -12.30 -4.09
N ALA A 19 -3.41 -11.13 -4.27
CA ALA A 19 -2.21 -10.98 -5.08
C ALA A 19 -0.95 -11.61 -4.43
N ILE A 20 -0.84 -11.57 -3.10
CA ILE A 20 0.38 -12.04 -2.40
C ILE A 20 0.26 -13.46 -1.83
N THR A 21 -0.95 -14.01 -1.70
CA THR A 21 -1.16 -15.33 -1.12
C THR A 21 -0.93 -16.41 -2.18
N SER A 22 0.16 -17.16 -2.05
CA SER A 22 0.40 -18.40 -2.81
C SER A 22 -0.04 -19.62 -2.02
N LYS A 23 -0.51 -20.67 -2.71
CA LYS A 23 -0.84 -21.97 -2.11
C LYS A 23 0.36 -22.66 -1.45
N ASP A 24 1.57 -22.33 -1.89
CA ASP A 24 2.81 -22.95 -1.41
C ASP A 24 3.44 -22.21 -0.22
N SER A 25 2.81 -21.12 0.23
CA SER A 25 3.35 -20.25 1.29
C SER A 25 2.84 -20.67 2.66
N VAL A 26 3.75 -21.11 3.54
CA VAL A 26 3.44 -21.51 4.94
C VAL A 26 3.35 -20.30 5.89
N VAL A 27 3.18 -19.09 5.34
CA VAL A 27 3.28 -17.84 6.09
C VAL A 27 2.02 -17.65 6.96
N GLY A 28 2.24 -17.30 8.24
CA GLY A 28 1.16 -17.08 9.20
C GLY A 28 0.28 -15.87 8.89
N ILE A 29 -0.95 -15.87 9.44
CA ILE A 29 -1.98 -14.85 9.20
C ILE A 29 -1.47 -13.44 9.56
N ASP A 30 -0.74 -13.30 10.68
CA ASP A 30 -0.21 -12.01 11.14
C ASP A 30 0.84 -11.46 10.16
N ALA A 31 1.72 -12.32 9.67
CA ALA A 31 2.70 -11.94 8.67
C ALA A 31 2.00 -11.50 7.37
N VAL A 32 0.98 -12.22 6.90
CA VAL A 32 0.17 -11.80 5.74
C VAL A 32 -0.46 -10.42 5.97
N HIS A 33 -1.03 -10.18 7.16
CA HIS A 33 -1.62 -8.90 7.51
C HIS A 33 -0.59 -7.76 7.44
N THR A 34 0.58 -7.96 8.04
CA THR A 34 1.67 -6.97 8.01
C THR A 34 2.11 -6.66 6.57
N HIS A 35 2.29 -7.67 5.72
CA HIS A 35 2.64 -7.45 4.32
C HIS A 35 1.59 -6.63 3.58
N ILE A 36 0.29 -6.91 3.83
CA ILE A 36 -0.79 -6.14 3.22
C ILE A 36 -0.71 -4.66 3.63
N LEU A 37 -0.48 -4.37 4.91
CA LEU A 37 -0.33 -2.99 5.40
C LEU A 37 0.87 -2.28 4.74
N ILE A 38 2.01 -2.96 4.65
CA ILE A 38 3.23 -2.42 4.02
C ILE A 38 2.96 -2.10 2.54
N ILE A 39 2.41 -3.05 1.79
CA ILE A 39 2.13 -2.88 0.35
C ILE A 39 1.15 -1.72 0.13
N ASN A 40 0.09 -1.64 0.94
CA ASN A 40 -0.84 -0.52 0.87
C ASN A 40 -0.15 0.83 1.11
N LYS A 41 0.76 0.92 2.09
CA LYS A 41 1.51 2.17 2.32
C LYS A 41 2.47 2.50 1.19
N LEU A 42 3.12 1.51 0.58
CA LEU A 42 3.95 1.74 -0.60
C LEU A 42 3.13 2.29 -1.77
N MET A 43 1.96 1.71 -2.05
CA MET A 43 1.05 2.20 -3.08
C MET A 43 0.60 3.65 -2.82
N GLN A 44 0.27 4.00 -1.57
CA GLN A 44 -0.08 5.37 -1.18
C GLN A 44 1.08 6.34 -1.37
N ILE A 45 2.31 5.92 -1.05
CA ILE A 45 3.52 6.73 -1.25
C ILE A 45 3.76 6.95 -2.75
N GLU A 46 3.66 5.91 -3.57
CA GLU A 46 3.82 6.03 -5.02
C GLU A 46 2.81 7.00 -5.64
N GLU A 47 1.54 6.92 -5.23
CA GLU A 47 0.50 7.85 -5.68
C GLU A 47 0.82 9.30 -5.29
N GLN A 48 1.28 9.52 -4.06
CA GLN A 48 1.68 10.85 -3.59
C GLN A 48 2.90 11.39 -4.34
N LEU A 49 3.90 10.55 -4.61
CA LEU A 49 5.07 10.93 -5.40
C LEU A 49 4.68 11.32 -6.83
N GLN A 50 3.79 10.55 -7.47
CA GLN A 50 3.26 10.90 -8.79
C GLN A 50 2.54 12.25 -8.79
N LYS A 51 1.69 12.51 -7.79
CA LYS A 51 1.01 13.81 -7.63
C LYS A 51 2.01 14.96 -7.45
N MET A 52 3.02 14.79 -6.61
CA MET A 52 4.08 15.78 -6.42
C MET A 52 4.85 16.04 -7.72
N GLN A 53 5.17 14.99 -8.47
CA GLN A 53 5.88 15.12 -9.74
C GLN A 53 5.04 15.86 -10.79
N GLN A 54 3.73 15.57 -10.87
CA GLN A 54 2.80 16.30 -11.73
C GLN A 54 2.72 17.78 -11.36
N GLN A 55 2.64 18.10 -10.06
CA GLN A 55 2.63 19.47 -9.57
C GLN A 55 3.92 20.21 -9.91
N LEU A 56 5.08 19.57 -9.68
CA LEU A 56 6.38 20.14 -10.00
C LEU A 56 6.54 20.44 -11.50
N ASN A 57 6.06 19.54 -12.36
CA ASN A 57 6.08 19.73 -13.81
C ASN A 57 5.13 20.83 -14.30
N ALA A 58 4.07 21.12 -13.54
CA ALA A 58 3.10 22.16 -13.86
C ALA A 58 3.54 23.57 -13.39
N LEU A 59 4.63 23.68 -12.64
CA LEU A 59 5.17 24.99 -12.25
C LEU A 59 5.76 25.71 -13.47
N PRO A 60 5.49 27.02 -13.65
CA PRO A 60 6.11 27.81 -14.70
C PRO A 60 7.62 27.89 -14.47
N LYS A 61 8.39 27.78 -15.57
CA LYS A 61 9.85 27.89 -15.58
C LYS A 61 10.33 29.32 -15.37
#